data_AF-A0A6V8KSK8-F1
#
_entry.id   AF-A0A6V8KSK8-F1
#
_cell.length_a   1.000
_cell.length_b   1.000
_cell.length_c   1.000
_cell.angle_alpha   90.00
_cell.angle_beta   90.00
_cell.angle_gamma   90.00
#
_symmetry.space_group_name_H-M   'P 1'
#
loop_
_entity.id
_entity.type
_entity.pdbx_description
1 polymer ?
#
loop_
_entity_poly.entity_id
_entity_poly.type
_entity_poly.pdbx_seq_one_letter_code
_entity_poly.pdbx_strand_id
1 'polypeptide(L)'
;MPPADLAELSLSACLTPAVGGTHELAIVGFGDFTLTAGGRTLFEGPLYREQDESDVFRGGAERRFPVELAEGEPVDVTLTQHGGNPGFVSFAIGHAPPSPGPDALLDEAARAAAEADVAVVVVGTTEEVESEGFDRSTLALPGRQDELVSRVAAANPRTVVVVNAGSPVLMPWAGEVAAILLTWFPGQEAGAALASVLLGHSEPGGRLPTTWPRRDADALPVTPTDGTLPYDEGVFLGYRADPADPLFPFGHGLGYTEWTYESLSVEDGHAAVTVRNTGARQGREVVQLYAGPSTPDPARPRRWLVGFAAAEAEPGEAVTLRVSLPARAFQVWDGGWREVPGDYLIEAAHSVADRRLHTTLTI
;
A
#
# COMPACT_ATOMS: atom_id res chain seq x y z
N MET A 1 -8.67 -12.04 -35.84
CA MET A 1 -9.59 -13.18 -35.72
C MET A 1 -10.39 -12.97 -34.46
N PRO A 2 -11.73 -13.03 -34.49
CA PRO A 2 -12.52 -13.01 -33.26
C PRO A 2 -12.04 -14.13 -32.34
N PRO A 3 -11.89 -13.91 -31.03
CA PRO A 3 -11.52 -14.97 -30.08
C PRO A 3 -12.43 -16.20 -30.17
N ALA A 4 -13.71 -16.01 -30.53
CA ALA A 4 -14.69 -17.08 -30.73
C ALA A 4 -14.37 -18.03 -31.90
N ASP A 5 -13.52 -17.62 -32.86
CA ASP A 5 -13.11 -18.45 -33.99
C ASP A 5 -11.74 -19.12 -33.76
N LEU A 6 -11.13 -18.92 -32.59
CA LEU A 6 -9.85 -19.54 -32.23
C LEU A 6 -10.06 -21.03 -31.98
N ALA A 7 -9.43 -21.88 -32.80
CA ALA A 7 -9.42 -23.31 -32.57
C ALA A 7 -8.41 -23.69 -31.48
N GLU A 8 -7.21 -23.12 -31.54
CA GLU A 8 -6.11 -23.44 -30.63
C GLU A 8 -5.12 -22.27 -30.54
N LEU A 9 -4.56 -22.04 -29.35
CA LEU A 9 -3.36 -21.23 -29.16
C LEU A 9 -2.35 -22.00 -28.32
N SER A 10 -1.11 -22.13 -28.82
CA SER A 10 -0.05 -22.88 -28.16
C SER A 10 1.13 -21.97 -27.80
N LEU A 11 1.57 -22.02 -26.55
CA LEU A 11 2.79 -21.40 -26.04
C LEU A 11 3.82 -22.49 -25.75
N SER A 12 4.99 -22.41 -26.38
CA SER A 12 6.09 -23.38 -26.20
C SER A 12 7.36 -22.69 -25.72
N ALA A 13 8.05 -23.31 -24.78
CA ALA A 13 9.33 -22.86 -24.24
C ALA A 13 10.27 -24.05 -24.04
N CYS A 14 11.59 -23.79 -24.12
CA CYS A 14 12.61 -24.76 -23.75
C CYS A 14 13.20 -24.34 -22.39
N LEU A 15 12.87 -25.07 -21.34
CA LEU A 15 13.35 -24.82 -19.98
C LEU A 15 14.65 -25.57 -19.75
N THR A 16 15.73 -24.86 -19.41
CA THR A 16 16.99 -25.48 -18.96
C THR A 16 17.16 -25.22 -17.46
N PRO A 17 16.94 -26.22 -16.58
CA PRO A 17 17.03 -26.04 -15.14
C PRO A 17 18.45 -25.69 -14.70
N ALA A 18 18.59 -24.64 -13.89
CA ALA A 18 19.88 -24.27 -13.28
C ALA A 18 20.26 -25.17 -12.09
N VAL A 19 19.29 -25.92 -11.56
CA VAL A 19 19.44 -26.89 -10.47
C VAL A 19 18.57 -28.10 -10.79
N GLY A 20 18.94 -29.28 -10.30
CA GLY A 20 18.09 -30.47 -10.40
C GLY A 20 17.12 -30.63 -9.22
N GLY A 21 16.06 -31.41 -9.42
CA GLY A 21 15.10 -31.80 -8.38
C GLY A 21 13.65 -31.58 -8.80
N THR A 22 12.76 -31.46 -7.81
CA THR A 22 11.33 -31.21 -8.03
C THR A 22 11.09 -29.73 -8.33
N HIS A 23 10.81 -29.42 -9.60
CA HIS A 23 10.32 -28.11 -10.04
C HIS A 23 8.79 -28.08 -10.04
N GLU A 24 8.20 -26.89 -9.96
CA GLU A 24 6.77 -26.69 -10.18
C GLU A 24 6.54 -26.02 -11.54
N LEU A 25 5.74 -26.65 -12.39
CA LEU A 25 5.16 -26.01 -13.57
C LEU A 25 3.72 -25.61 -13.25
N ALA A 26 3.28 -24.45 -13.70
CA ALA A 26 1.93 -23.95 -13.45
C ALA A 26 1.22 -23.55 -14.73
N ILE A 27 -0.10 -23.74 -14.74
CA ILE A 27 -1.02 -23.14 -15.71
C ILE A 27 -1.74 -22.02 -14.98
N VAL A 28 -1.77 -20.83 -15.57
CA VAL A 28 -2.59 -19.71 -15.11
C VAL A 28 -3.51 -19.31 -16.25
N GLY A 29 -4.83 -19.28 -16.03
CA GLY A 29 -5.78 -18.84 -17.05
C GLY A 29 -7.19 -19.39 -16.83
N PHE A 30 -8.01 -19.34 -17.89
CA PHE A 30 -9.36 -19.90 -17.92
C PHE A 30 -9.61 -20.60 -19.26
N GLY A 31 -10.33 -21.72 -19.24
CA GLY A 31 -10.64 -22.50 -20.44
C GLY A 31 -10.13 -23.93 -20.40
N ASP A 32 -10.17 -24.60 -21.54
CA ASP A 32 -9.64 -25.96 -21.70
C ASP A 32 -8.17 -25.91 -22.12
N PHE A 33 -7.31 -26.61 -21.38
CA PHE A 33 -5.87 -26.59 -21.60
C PHE A 33 -5.28 -28.00 -21.73
N THR A 34 -4.17 -28.10 -22.46
CA THR A 34 -3.22 -29.21 -22.40
C THR A 34 -1.84 -28.67 -22.03
N LEU A 35 -1.25 -29.18 -20.94
CA LEU A 35 0.14 -28.90 -20.57
C LEU A 35 0.97 -30.16 -20.80
N THR A 36 2.08 -30.00 -21.51
CA THR A 36 3.08 -31.05 -21.72
C THR A 36 4.47 -30.58 -21.31
N ALA A 37 5.29 -31.50 -20.80
CA ALA A 37 6.70 -31.27 -20.51
C ALA A 37 7.51 -32.52 -20.85
N GLY A 38 8.60 -32.38 -21.62
CA GLY A 38 9.47 -33.50 -22.00
C GLY A 38 8.73 -34.63 -22.72
N GLY A 39 7.74 -34.28 -23.55
CA GLY A 39 6.90 -35.24 -24.27
C GLY A 39 5.83 -35.95 -23.41
N ARG A 40 5.66 -35.59 -22.13
CA ARG A 40 4.64 -36.13 -21.24
C ARG A 40 3.51 -35.13 -21.02
N THR A 41 2.27 -35.57 -21.09
CA THR A 41 1.11 -34.75 -20.69
C THR A 41 1.02 -34.68 -19.17
N LEU A 42 1.06 -33.46 -18.63
CA LEU A 42 0.90 -33.17 -17.20
C LEU A 42 -0.54 -32.81 -16.85
N PHE A 43 -1.25 -32.17 -17.79
CA PHE A 43 -2.63 -31.75 -17.62
C PHE A 43 -3.37 -31.78 -18.95
N GLU A 44 -4.63 -32.19 -18.92
CA GLU A 44 -5.58 -32.06 -20.01
C GLU A 44 -6.97 -31.86 -19.40
N GLY A 45 -7.62 -30.75 -19.76
CA GLY A 45 -9.00 -30.48 -19.36
C GLY A 45 -9.28 -29.03 -18.96
N PRO A 46 -10.45 -28.79 -18.35
CA PRO A 46 -10.92 -27.45 -18.01
C PRO A 46 -10.21 -26.88 -16.78
N LEU A 47 -9.95 -25.58 -16.82
CA LEU A 47 -9.46 -24.77 -15.72
C LEU A 47 -10.37 -23.54 -15.55
N TYR A 48 -11.15 -23.51 -14.47
CA TYR A 48 -12.05 -22.41 -14.10
C TYR A 48 -12.00 -22.23 -12.58
N ARG A 49 -12.09 -20.98 -12.10
CA ARG A 49 -11.95 -20.67 -10.67
C ARG A 49 -13.30 -20.73 -9.95
N GLU A 50 -14.38 -20.18 -10.54
CA GLU A 50 -15.80 -20.44 -10.27
C GLU A 50 -16.65 -19.81 -11.42
N GLN A 51 -17.96 -20.03 -11.49
CA GLN A 51 -18.82 -19.54 -12.61
C GLN A 51 -19.16 -18.04 -12.53
N ASP A 52 -18.19 -17.16 -12.26
CA ASP A 52 -18.41 -15.72 -12.25
C ASP A 52 -17.60 -15.03 -13.37
N GLU A 53 -18.27 -14.23 -14.19
CA GLU A 53 -17.66 -13.49 -15.31
C GLU A 53 -16.61 -12.48 -14.81
N SER A 54 -16.61 -12.14 -13.52
CA SER A 54 -15.62 -11.27 -12.88
C SER A 54 -14.22 -11.90 -12.74
N ASP A 55 -14.07 -13.22 -12.86
CA ASP A 55 -12.78 -13.94 -12.75
C ASP A 55 -11.75 -13.52 -13.82
N VAL A 56 -12.23 -12.96 -14.94
CA VAL A 56 -11.43 -12.32 -15.97
C VAL A 56 -10.49 -11.26 -15.39
N PHE A 57 -10.93 -10.50 -14.39
CA PHE A 57 -10.15 -9.44 -13.75
C PHE A 57 -9.21 -9.98 -12.66
N ARG A 58 -9.34 -11.26 -12.26
CA ARG A 58 -8.58 -11.89 -11.18
C ARG A 58 -7.39 -12.74 -11.66
N GLY A 59 -7.01 -12.64 -12.93
CA GLY A 59 -5.85 -13.35 -13.48
C GLY A 59 -6.06 -14.84 -13.78
N GLY A 60 -7.29 -15.35 -13.68
CA GLY A 60 -7.61 -16.76 -13.95
C GLY A 60 -7.31 -17.73 -12.80
N ALA A 61 -7.66 -19.01 -12.98
CA ALA A 61 -7.31 -20.05 -12.03
C ALA A 61 -5.85 -20.49 -12.23
N GLU A 62 -5.15 -20.82 -11.13
CA GLU A 62 -3.81 -21.41 -11.16
C GLU A 62 -3.89 -22.90 -10.79
N ARG A 63 -3.17 -23.74 -11.52
CA ARG A 63 -2.91 -25.13 -11.13
C ARG A 63 -1.44 -25.47 -11.31
N ARG A 64 -0.84 -26.09 -10.28
CA ARG A 64 0.59 -26.43 -10.22
C ARG A 64 0.82 -27.95 -10.37
N PHE A 65 1.96 -28.30 -10.96
CA PHE A 65 2.36 -29.65 -11.32
C PHE A 65 3.84 -29.86 -10.96
N PRO A 66 4.13 -30.71 -9.96
CA PRO A 66 5.50 -31.07 -9.64
C PRO A 66 6.10 -31.92 -10.76
N VAL A 67 7.31 -31.60 -11.18
CA VAL A 67 8.07 -32.32 -12.20
C VAL A 67 9.54 -32.46 -11.78
N GLU A 68 10.06 -33.69 -11.87
CA GLU A 68 11.48 -33.94 -11.67
C GLU A 68 12.26 -33.53 -12.91
N LEU A 69 13.17 -32.57 -12.77
CA LEU A 69 14.05 -32.11 -13.85
C LEU A 69 15.52 -32.24 -13.43
N ALA A 70 16.39 -32.55 -14.39
CA ALA A 70 17.83 -32.63 -14.17
C ALA A 70 18.51 -31.29 -14.47
N GLU A 71 19.56 -30.99 -13.71
CA GLU A 71 20.37 -29.78 -13.91
C GLU A 71 20.97 -29.75 -15.31
N GLY A 72 20.81 -28.63 -16.02
CA GLY A 72 21.40 -28.40 -17.34
C GLY A 72 20.77 -29.18 -18.49
N GLU A 73 19.78 -30.06 -18.24
CA GLU A 73 19.08 -30.81 -19.28
C GLU A 73 17.89 -30.01 -19.81
N PRO A 74 17.86 -29.60 -21.10
CA PRO A 74 16.75 -28.84 -21.64
C PRO A 74 15.48 -29.69 -21.76
N VAL A 75 14.35 -29.13 -21.37
CA VAL A 75 13.02 -29.75 -21.42
C VAL A 75 12.05 -28.84 -22.16
N ASP A 76 11.44 -29.36 -23.23
CA ASP A 76 10.38 -28.66 -23.95
C ASP A 76 9.10 -28.67 -23.11
N VAL A 77 8.51 -27.49 -22.90
CA VAL A 77 7.24 -27.28 -22.20
C VAL A 77 6.29 -26.60 -23.17
N THR A 78 5.09 -27.16 -23.33
CA THR A 78 4.05 -26.57 -24.19
C THR A 78 2.73 -26.52 -23.45
N LEU A 79 2.12 -25.33 -23.41
CA LEU A 79 0.76 -25.10 -22.95
C LEU A 79 -0.11 -24.70 -24.12
N THR A 80 -1.15 -25.50 -24.36
CA THR A 80 -2.10 -25.33 -25.44
C THR A 80 -3.46 -25.00 -24.85
N GLN A 81 -4.07 -23.90 -25.26
CA GLN A 81 -5.47 -23.60 -25.01
C GLN A 81 -6.32 -24.07 -26.19
N HIS A 82 -7.41 -24.79 -25.89
CA HIS A 82 -8.37 -25.29 -26.87
C HIS A 82 -9.62 -24.42 -26.88
N GLY A 83 -9.99 -23.92 -28.06
CA GLY A 83 -11.11 -22.98 -28.21
C GLY A 83 -10.81 -21.58 -27.65
N GLY A 84 -11.71 -20.62 -27.88
CA GLY A 84 -11.64 -19.30 -27.29
C GLY A 84 -12.97 -18.89 -26.63
N ASN A 85 -12.90 -18.29 -25.45
CA ASN A 85 -14.03 -17.63 -24.79
C ASN A 85 -14.40 -16.35 -25.60
N PRO A 86 -15.68 -15.93 -25.74
CA PRO A 86 -16.09 -14.93 -26.73
C PRO A 86 -15.57 -13.48 -26.58
N GLY A 87 -14.59 -13.20 -25.69
CA GLY A 87 -14.12 -11.83 -25.40
C GLY A 87 -12.63 -11.59 -25.66
N PHE A 88 -11.76 -12.47 -25.16
CA PHE A 88 -10.29 -12.40 -25.27
C PHE A 88 -9.68 -13.72 -24.77
N VAL A 89 -8.38 -13.92 -25.03
CA VAL A 89 -7.59 -15.09 -24.62
C VAL A 89 -6.44 -14.61 -23.73
N SER A 90 -6.31 -15.20 -22.54
CA SER A 90 -5.23 -14.93 -21.60
C SER A 90 -4.86 -16.19 -20.84
N PHE A 91 -3.60 -16.58 -20.91
CA PHE A 91 -3.03 -17.66 -20.10
C PHE A 91 -1.51 -17.52 -20.02
N ALA A 92 -0.91 -18.17 -19.01
CA ALA A 92 0.53 -18.19 -18.81
C ALA A 92 1.03 -19.57 -18.35
N ILE A 93 2.29 -19.85 -18.63
CA ILE A 93 3.06 -20.94 -18.03
C ILE A 93 3.87 -20.36 -16.88
N GLY A 94 3.64 -20.85 -15.67
CA GLY A 94 4.48 -20.56 -14.51
C GLY A 94 5.57 -21.62 -14.33
N HIS A 95 6.69 -21.22 -13.72
CA HIS A 95 7.76 -22.10 -13.32
C HIS A 95 8.32 -21.64 -11.96
N ALA A 96 8.54 -22.59 -11.05
CA ALA A 96 9.33 -22.36 -9.85
C ALA A 96 10.40 -23.45 -9.70
N PRO A 97 11.65 -23.09 -9.30
CA PRO A 97 12.69 -24.06 -8.98
C PRO A 97 12.39 -24.82 -7.68
N PRO A 98 13.10 -25.93 -7.42
CA PRO A 98 13.10 -26.58 -6.11
C PRO A 98 13.31 -25.56 -5.00
N SER A 99 12.46 -25.61 -4.00
CA SER A 99 12.51 -24.73 -2.84
C SER A 99 12.74 -25.56 -1.59
N PRO A 100 13.60 -25.10 -0.65
CA PRO A 100 13.77 -25.76 0.65
C PRO A 100 12.52 -25.63 1.54
N GLY A 101 11.50 -24.90 1.07
CA GLY A 101 10.23 -24.71 1.75
C GLY A 101 10.21 -23.45 2.62
N PRO A 102 9.02 -22.98 3.01
CA PRO A 102 8.85 -21.69 3.68
C PRO A 102 9.54 -21.61 5.04
N ASP A 103 9.55 -22.70 5.83
CA ASP A 103 10.22 -22.69 7.14
C ASP A 103 11.73 -22.53 7.02
N ALA A 104 12.37 -23.25 6.11
CA ALA A 104 13.81 -23.16 5.88
C ALA A 104 14.21 -21.77 5.35
N LEU A 105 13.39 -21.17 4.48
CA LEU A 105 13.61 -19.81 3.98
C LEU A 105 13.48 -18.75 5.08
N LEU A 106 12.54 -18.92 6.02
CA LEU A 106 12.41 -18.04 7.18
C LEU A 106 13.62 -18.14 8.11
N ASP A 107 14.12 -19.37 8.35
CA ASP A 107 15.31 -19.60 9.16
C ASP A 107 16.58 -19.05 8.49
N GLU A 108 16.66 -19.15 7.16
CA GLU A 108 17.73 -18.55 6.37
C GLU A 108 17.72 -17.02 6.47
N ALA A 109 16.56 -16.38 6.31
CA ALA A 109 16.41 -14.93 6.44
C ALA A 109 16.84 -14.43 7.82
N ALA A 110 16.43 -15.10 8.90
CA ALA A 110 16.82 -14.75 10.26
C ALA A 110 18.35 -14.90 10.47
N ARG A 111 18.97 -15.95 9.92
CA ARG A 111 20.42 -16.16 9.99
C ARG A 111 21.19 -15.08 9.24
N ALA A 112 20.78 -14.77 8.02
CA ALA A 112 21.37 -13.69 7.22
C ALA A 112 21.26 -12.33 7.92
N ALA A 113 20.11 -12.06 8.57
CA ALA A 113 19.92 -10.85 9.35
C ALA A 113 20.86 -10.77 10.56
N ALA A 114 21.07 -11.88 11.28
CA ALA A 114 21.97 -11.93 12.44
C ALA A 114 23.44 -11.65 12.08
N GLU A 115 23.86 -11.97 10.86
CA GLU A 115 25.21 -11.76 10.35
C GLU A 115 25.44 -10.36 9.74
N ALA A 116 24.36 -9.60 9.51
CA ALA A 116 24.40 -8.28 8.88
C ALA A 116 24.43 -7.13 9.92
N ASP A 117 25.07 -6.01 9.56
CA ASP A 117 25.05 -4.79 10.37
C ASP A 117 23.65 -4.15 10.46
N VAL A 118 22.88 -4.28 9.38
CA VAL A 118 21.51 -3.76 9.19
C VAL A 118 20.76 -4.75 8.30
N ALA A 119 19.52 -5.08 8.65
CA ALA A 119 18.63 -5.89 7.81
C ALA A 119 17.59 -4.99 7.15
N VAL A 120 17.39 -5.14 5.83
CA VAL A 120 16.32 -4.47 5.09
C VAL A 120 15.35 -5.53 4.59
N VAL A 121 14.12 -5.54 5.11
CA VAL A 121 13.08 -6.50 4.75
C VAL A 121 12.04 -5.79 3.91
N VAL A 122 11.76 -6.31 2.71
CA VAL A 122 10.71 -5.78 1.83
C VAL A 122 9.48 -6.67 1.95
N VAL A 123 8.36 -6.09 2.36
CA VAL A 123 7.05 -6.74 2.44
C VAL A 123 6.01 -5.94 1.67
N GLY A 124 4.89 -6.55 1.31
CA GLY A 124 3.88 -5.83 0.55
C GLY A 124 2.67 -6.65 0.14
N THR A 125 1.82 -5.98 -0.64
CA THR A 125 0.72 -6.57 -1.39
C THR A 125 1.11 -6.70 -2.86
N THR A 126 0.34 -7.50 -3.59
CA THR A 126 0.45 -7.65 -5.05
C THR A 126 -0.94 -7.59 -5.65
N GLU A 127 -1.03 -7.63 -6.98
CA GLU A 127 -2.30 -7.72 -7.72
C GLU A 127 -3.12 -8.98 -7.35
N GLU A 128 -2.51 -9.99 -6.73
CA GLU A 128 -3.21 -11.18 -6.24
C GLU A 128 -4.19 -10.87 -5.10
N VAL A 129 -3.92 -9.80 -4.34
CA VAL A 129 -4.75 -9.41 -3.19
C VAL A 129 -5.28 -7.98 -3.29
N GLU A 130 -4.66 -7.10 -4.07
CA GLU A 130 -5.09 -5.71 -4.26
C GLU A 130 -5.20 -5.40 -5.75
N SER A 131 -6.43 -5.48 -6.29
CA SER A 131 -6.69 -5.25 -7.71
C SER A 131 -8.12 -4.74 -7.95
N GLU A 132 -8.34 -4.18 -9.14
CA GLU A 132 -9.69 -3.87 -9.61
C GLU A 132 -10.53 -5.15 -9.75
N GLY A 133 -11.80 -5.08 -9.36
CA GLY A 133 -12.75 -6.19 -9.48
C GLY A 133 -12.94 -7.03 -8.22
N PHE A 134 -12.15 -6.80 -7.17
CA PHE A 134 -12.41 -7.38 -5.85
C PHE A 134 -11.79 -6.58 -4.71
N ASP A 135 -12.38 -6.70 -3.54
CA ASP A 135 -11.84 -6.14 -2.31
C ASP A 135 -11.01 -7.18 -1.55
N ARG A 136 -10.04 -6.70 -0.76
CA ARG A 136 -9.34 -7.53 0.23
C ARG A 136 -10.30 -8.04 1.29
N SER A 137 -10.15 -9.30 1.69
CA SER A 137 -10.88 -9.90 2.81
C SER A 137 -10.28 -9.59 4.18
N THR A 138 -9.03 -9.10 4.20
CA THR A 138 -8.29 -8.68 5.41
C THR A 138 -7.21 -7.67 5.01
N LEU A 139 -6.83 -6.81 5.96
CA LEU A 139 -5.71 -5.88 5.87
C LEU A 139 -4.36 -6.53 6.21
N ALA A 140 -4.33 -7.81 6.63
CA ALA A 140 -3.08 -8.52 6.89
C ALA A 140 -2.19 -8.61 5.64
N LEU A 141 -0.87 -8.62 5.84
CA LEU A 141 0.05 -8.90 4.74
C LEU A 141 -0.13 -10.37 4.28
N PRO A 142 -0.09 -10.64 2.97
CA PRO A 142 -0.31 -12.00 2.47
C PRO A 142 0.82 -12.95 2.88
N GLY A 143 0.47 -14.23 3.04
CA GLY A 143 1.42 -15.29 3.37
C GLY A 143 1.97 -15.17 4.80
N ARG A 144 3.28 -15.39 4.96
CA ARG A 144 3.98 -15.40 6.25
C ARG A 144 4.91 -14.18 6.42
N GLN A 145 4.56 -13.07 5.78
CA GLN A 145 5.39 -11.86 5.77
C GLN A 145 5.50 -11.23 7.16
N ASP A 146 4.43 -11.21 7.96
CA ASP A 146 4.50 -10.72 9.34
C ASP A 146 5.47 -11.56 10.19
N GLU A 147 5.45 -12.89 10.02
CA GLU A 147 6.36 -13.80 10.71
C GLU A 147 7.81 -13.61 10.26
N LEU A 148 8.04 -13.42 8.95
CA LEU A 148 9.35 -13.07 8.41
C LEU A 148 9.92 -11.83 9.10
N VAL A 149 9.13 -10.76 9.21
CA VAL A 149 9.57 -9.52 9.85
C VAL A 149 9.89 -9.75 11.32
N SER A 150 9.00 -10.38 12.08
CA SER A 150 9.24 -10.63 13.51
C SER A 150 10.48 -11.51 13.75
N ARG A 151 10.72 -12.55 12.94
CA ARG A 151 11.93 -13.38 13.06
C ARG A 151 13.20 -12.60 12.71
N VAL A 152 13.18 -11.78 11.66
CA VAL A 152 14.32 -10.95 11.27
C VAL A 152 14.61 -9.87 12.32
N ALA A 153 13.58 -9.19 12.82
CA ALA A 153 13.71 -8.18 13.86
C ALA A 153 14.25 -8.75 15.18
N ALA A 154 13.82 -9.96 15.55
CA ALA A 154 14.35 -10.66 16.72
C ALA A 154 15.83 -11.05 16.55
N ALA A 155 16.26 -11.38 15.34
CA ALA A 155 17.65 -11.70 15.02
C ALA A 155 18.53 -10.45 14.89
N ASN A 156 17.98 -9.33 14.43
CA ASN A 156 18.69 -8.07 14.25
C ASN A 156 17.80 -6.86 14.62
N PRO A 157 18.08 -6.16 15.75
CA PRO A 157 17.29 -5.01 16.17
C PRO A 157 17.46 -3.78 15.27
N ARG A 158 18.42 -3.77 14.33
CA ARG A 158 18.60 -2.74 13.31
C ARG A 158 17.88 -3.13 12.01
N THR A 159 16.65 -3.61 12.15
CA THR A 159 15.82 -3.99 11.01
C THR A 159 15.03 -2.78 10.50
N VAL A 160 15.14 -2.51 9.21
CA VAL A 160 14.32 -1.56 8.46
C VAL A 160 13.33 -2.35 7.61
N VAL A 161 12.05 -2.03 7.71
CA VAL A 161 11.01 -2.67 6.89
C VAL A 161 10.52 -1.70 5.83
N VAL A 162 10.55 -2.14 4.57
CA VAL A 162 10.00 -1.43 3.42
C VAL A 162 8.66 -2.05 3.08
N VAL A 163 7.60 -1.25 3.14
CA VAL A 163 6.22 -1.67 2.87
C VAL A 163 5.80 -1.18 1.49
N ASN A 164 5.63 -2.11 0.56
CA ASN A 164 5.24 -1.90 -0.83
C ASN A 164 3.76 -2.31 -1.01
N ALA A 165 2.83 -1.41 -0.66
CA ALA A 165 1.40 -1.69 -0.66
C ALA A 165 0.58 -0.48 -1.11
N GLY A 166 -0.51 -0.70 -1.86
CA GLY A 166 -1.34 0.38 -2.42
C GLY A 166 -2.31 1.02 -1.42
N SER A 167 -2.61 0.32 -0.32
CA SER A 167 -3.55 0.75 0.71
C SER A 167 -3.10 0.23 2.09
N PRO A 168 -3.75 0.64 3.20
CA PRO A 168 -3.30 0.26 4.54
C PRO A 168 -3.17 -1.26 4.72
N VAL A 169 -2.09 -1.68 5.38
CA VAL A 169 -1.89 -3.05 5.86
C VAL A 169 -1.66 -3.06 7.35
N LEU A 170 -1.99 -4.17 8.01
CA LEU A 170 -1.63 -4.38 9.40
C LEU A 170 -0.11 -4.56 9.54
N MET A 171 0.46 -4.02 10.62
CA MET A 171 1.87 -4.19 10.95
C MET A 171 2.00 -4.53 12.44
N PRO A 172 1.66 -5.77 12.85
CA PRO A 172 1.73 -6.17 14.26
C PRO A 172 3.15 -6.03 14.85
N TRP A 173 4.17 -6.14 14.00
CA TRP A 173 5.59 -5.98 14.29
C TRP A 173 6.09 -4.53 14.29
N ALA A 174 5.22 -3.52 14.12
CA ALA A 174 5.67 -2.12 13.97
C ALA A 174 6.49 -1.61 15.17
N GLY A 175 6.29 -2.18 16.37
CA GLY A 175 7.07 -1.86 17.57
C GLY A 175 8.36 -2.69 17.75
N GLU A 176 8.63 -3.64 16.85
CA GLU A 176 9.77 -4.58 16.93
C GLU A 176 10.96 -4.12 16.06
N VAL A 177 10.72 -3.20 15.11
CA VAL A 177 11.67 -2.80 14.07
C VAL A 177 12.21 -1.39 14.30
N ALA A 178 13.40 -1.09 13.76
CA ALA A 178 14.05 0.20 13.94
C ALA A 178 13.41 1.31 13.09
N ALA A 179 12.93 0.96 11.90
CA ALA A 179 12.30 1.91 10.99
C ALA A 179 11.32 1.21 10.03
N ILE A 180 10.33 1.98 9.57
CA ILE A 180 9.35 1.56 8.58
C ILE A 180 9.31 2.60 7.47
N LEU A 181 9.46 2.17 6.22
CA LEU A 181 9.35 3.01 5.04
C LEU A 181 8.22 2.51 4.16
N LEU A 182 7.18 3.31 3.99
CA LEU A 182 6.09 3.04 3.05
C LEU A 182 6.44 3.60 1.67
N THR A 183 6.46 2.73 0.66
CA THR A 183 6.82 3.11 -0.72
C THR A 183 5.64 3.17 -1.67
N TRP A 184 4.44 2.80 -1.22
CA TRP A 184 3.28 2.54 -2.11
C TRP A 184 3.65 1.50 -3.16
N PHE A 185 3.16 1.66 -4.41
CA PHE A 185 3.73 1.01 -5.59
C PHE A 185 4.62 2.01 -6.35
N PRO A 186 5.95 2.02 -6.13
CA PRO A 186 6.84 3.12 -6.53
C PRO A 186 7.20 3.19 -8.02
N GLY A 187 6.63 2.33 -8.87
CA GLY A 187 6.85 2.34 -10.32
C GLY A 187 8.26 1.91 -10.74
N GLN A 188 8.63 2.25 -11.99
CA GLN A 188 9.85 1.72 -12.63
C GLN A 188 11.18 2.14 -11.98
N GLU A 189 11.22 3.29 -11.29
CA GLU A 189 12.44 3.81 -10.62
C GLU A 189 12.54 3.41 -9.14
N ALA A 190 11.72 2.44 -8.72
CA ALA A 190 11.58 2.00 -7.33
C ALA A 190 12.91 1.77 -6.61
N GLY A 191 13.80 0.98 -7.21
CA GLY A 191 15.07 0.60 -6.58
C GLY A 191 15.99 1.79 -6.34
N ALA A 192 16.10 2.69 -7.32
CA ALA A 192 16.92 3.90 -7.21
C ALA A 192 16.35 4.88 -6.17
N ALA A 193 15.03 5.10 -6.19
CA ALA A 193 14.37 5.98 -5.23
C ALA A 193 14.52 5.45 -3.79
N LEU A 194 14.29 4.15 -3.58
CA LEU A 194 14.44 3.49 -2.28
C LEU A 194 15.86 3.61 -1.75
N ALA A 195 16.88 3.32 -2.58
CA ALA A 195 18.27 3.45 -2.19
C ALA A 195 18.64 4.89 -1.82
N SER A 196 18.15 5.88 -2.58
CA SER A 196 18.40 7.29 -2.31
C SER A 196 17.86 7.72 -0.94
N VAL A 197 16.65 7.28 -0.59
CA VAL A 197 16.05 7.56 0.73
C VAL A 197 16.81 6.83 1.83
N LEU A 198 17.02 5.50 1.72
CA LEU A 198 17.71 4.72 2.76
C LEU A 198 19.11 5.23 3.07
N LEU A 199 19.84 5.73 2.07
CA LEU A 199 21.17 6.31 2.22
C LEU A 199 21.15 7.78 2.66
N GLY A 200 19.97 8.39 2.75
CA GLY A 200 19.79 9.79 3.13
C GLY A 200 20.27 10.79 2.07
N HIS A 201 20.39 10.36 0.80
CA HIS A 201 20.60 11.25 -0.34
C HIS A 201 19.33 12.00 -0.72
N SER A 202 18.17 11.48 -0.34
CA SER A 202 16.87 12.14 -0.49
C SER A 202 16.09 12.08 0.82
N GLU A 203 15.42 13.18 1.15
CA GLU A 203 14.59 13.29 2.36
C GLU A 203 13.26 12.54 2.17
N PRO A 204 12.83 11.71 3.15
CA PRO A 204 11.45 11.23 3.18
C PRO A 204 10.52 12.42 3.52
N GLY A 205 9.84 12.94 2.50
CA GLY A 205 8.94 14.10 2.63
C GLY A 205 7.45 13.78 2.54
N GLY A 206 7.08 12.49 2.47
CA GLY A 206 5.70 12.04 2.31
C GLY A 206 4.87 12.21 3.59
N ARG A 207 3.55 12.33 3.44
CA ARG A 207 2.57 12.29 4.54
C ARG A 207 1.43 11.35 4.14
N LEU A 208 0.94 10.56 5.09
CA LEU A 208 -0.10 9.56 4.84
C LEU A 208 -1.42 10.22 4.41
N PRO A 209 -2.00 9.86 3.25
CA PRO A 209 -3.30 10.37 2.81
C PRO A 209 -4.48 9.63 3.46
N THR A 210 -4.22 8.59 4.25
CA THR A 210 -5.22 7.75 4.92
C THR A 210 -4.81 7.45 6.35
N THR A 211 -5.77 7.09 7.19
CA THR A 211 -5.50 6.55 8.52
C THR A 211 -5.15 5.06 8.40
N TRP A 212 -4.10 4.62 9.09
CA TRP A 212 -3.68 3.23 9.11
C TRP A 212 -4.15 2.56 10.41
N PRO A 213 -4.99 1.50 10.33
CA PRO A 213 -5.57 0.85 11.50
C PRO A 213 -4.57 -0.11 12.17
N ARG A 214 -4.83 -0.45 13.44
CA ARG A 214 -4.09 -1.51 14.14
C ARG A 214 -4.68 -2.89 13.92
N ARG A 215 -5.98 -2.97 13.65
CA ARG A 215 -6.75 -4.22 13.52
C ARG A 215 -7.70 -4.13 12.33
N ASP A 216 -8.02 -5.27 11.74
CA ASP A 216 -9.06 -5.38 10.71
C ASP A 216 -10.40 -4.77 11.18
N ALA A 217 -10.79 -5.04 12.42
CA ALA A 217 -12.05 -4.54 13.00
C ALA A 217 -12.12 -3.02 13.18
N ASP A 218 -10.99 -2.30 13.01
CA ASP A 218 -10.98 -0.83 13.03
C ASP A 218 -11.32 -0.23 11.64
N ALA A 219 -11.43 -1.05 10.60
CA ALA A 219 -11.88 -0.64 9.27
C ALA A 219 -13.41 -0.66 9.16
N LEU A 220 -13.95 0.12 8.22
CA LEU A 220 -15.38 0.13 7.94
C LEU A 220 -15.82 -1.16 7.25
N PRO A 221 -17.04 -1.66 7.54
CA PRO A 221 -17.61 -2.77 6.79
C PRO A 221 -17.96 -2.28 5.38
N VAL A 222 -17.32 -2.87 4.37
CA VAL A 222 -17.50 -2.48 2.95
C VAL A 222 -18.23 -3.55 2.13
N THR A 223 -18.64 -4.66 2.74
CA THR A 223 -19.33 -5.75 2.03
C THR A 223 -20.82 -5.44 1.89
N PRO A 224 -21.36 -5.34 0.66
CA PRO A 224 -22.79 -5.15 0.45
C PRO A 224 -23.60 -6.35 0.94
N THR A 225 -24.77 -6.10 1.52
CA THR A 225 -25.77 -7.13 1.85
C THR A 225 -26.97 -6.97 0.92
N ASP A 226 -27.39 -8.04 0.25
CA ASP A 226 -28.47 -8.02 -0.75
C ASP A 226 -28.31 -6.92 -1.81
N GLY A 227 -27.05 -6.70 -2.26
CA GLY A 227 -26.70 -5.68 -3.25
C GLY A 227 -26.72 -4.23 -2.73
N THR A 228 -26.86 -4.02 -1.42
CA THR A 228 -26.92 -2.70 -0.79
C THR A 228 -25.78 -2.50 0.20
N LEU A 229 -25.11 -1.35 0.17
CA LEU A 229 -24.09 -0.94 1.13
C LEU A 229 -24.47 0.44 1.71
N PRO A 230 -25.00 0.52 2.95
CA PRO A 230 -25.33 1.79 3.58
C PRO A 230 -24.07 2.52 4.05
N TYR A 231 -24.01 3.84 3.87
CA TYR A 231 -22.91 4.70 4.30
C TYR A 231 -23.34 5.47 5.54
N ASP A 232 -23.60 4.72 6.62
CA ASP A 232 -24.17 5.24 7.87
C ASP A 232 -23.21 6.16 8.63
N GLU A 233 -21.90 6.05 8.35
CA GLU A 233 -20.85 6.92 8.90
C GLU A 233 -20.94 8.36 8.37
N GLY A 234 -21.63 8.59 7.25
CA GLY A 234 -21.80 9.90 6.64
C GLY A 234 -20.47 10.63 6.41
N VAL A 235 -20.31 11.80 7.05
CA VAL A 235 -19.10 12.63 6.91
C VAL A 235 -17.94 12.20 7.83
N PHE A 236 -18.16 11.23 8.71
CA PHE A 236 -17.21 10.74 9.70
C PHE A 236 -16.37 9.59 9.13
N LEU A 237 -15.69 9.85 8.00
CA LEU A 237 -14.83 8.88 7.31
C LEU A 237 -13.34 9.08 7.65
N GLY A 238 -12.61 7.98 7.85
CA GLY A 238 -11.16 8.00 8.11
C GLY A 238 -10.83 8.81 9.37
N TYR A 239 -9.91 9.78 9.27
CA TYR A 239 -9.55 10.61 10.42
C TYR A 239 -10.69 11.50 10.95
N ARG A 240 -11.72 11.77 10.13
CA ARG A 240 -12.89 12.55 10.57
C ARG A 240 -13.75 11.79 11.58
N ALA A 241 -13.64 10.47 11.61
CA ALA A 241 -14.22 9.62 12.65
C ALA A 241 -13.52 9.76 14.01
N ASP A 242 -12.38 10.47 14.08
CA ASP A 242 -11.55 10.64 15.29
C ASP A 242 -11.21 9.28 15.95
N PRO A 243 -10.64 8.30 15.20
CA PRO A 243 -10.35 6.98 15.73
C PRO A 243 -9.37 7.08 16.91
N ALA A 244 -9.65 6.34 17.98
CA ALA A 244 -8.95 6.51 19.26
C ALA A 244 -7.48 6.06 19.23
N ASP A 245 -7.15 5.01 18.46
CA ASP A 245 -5.82 4.40 18.45
C ASP A 245 -5.44 3.88 17.05
N PRO A 246 -5.25 4.78 16.06
CA PRO A 246 -4.70 4.39 14.78
C PRO A 246 -3.24 3.95 14.94
N LEU A 247 -2.79 3.00 14.11
CA LEU A 247 -1.38 2.63 14.04
C LEU A 247 -0.56 3.84 13.54
N PHE A 248 -0.99 4.43 12.43
CA PHE A 248 -0.49 5.71 11.95
C PHE A 248 -1.66 6.64 11.61
N PRO A 249 -1.71 7.86 12.15
CA PRO A 249 -2.80 8.78 11.90
C PRO A 249 -2.68 9.44 10.51
N PHE A 250 -3.79 9.96 9.99
CA PHE A 250 -3.78 10.74 8.75
C PHE A 250 -2.78 11.90 8.81
N GLY A 251 -2.06 12.10 7.71
CA GLY A 251 -1.04 13.12 7.59
C GLY A 251 0.25 12.81 8.35
N HIS A 252 0.43 11.64 8.96
CA HIS A 252 1.68 11.25 9.58
C HIS A 252 2.79 11.00 8.54
N GLY A 253 4.04 11.30 8.88
CA GLY A 253 5.20 10.94 8.09
C GLY A 253 6.45 11.62 8.65
N LEU A 254 7.50 10.82 8.90
CA LEU A 254 8.73 11.31 9.49
C LEU A 254 9.71 11.84 8.43
N GLY A 255 10.69 12.62 8.88
CA GLY A 255 11.84 13.12 8.10
C GLY A 255 13.17 12.72 8.74
N TYR A 256 14.30 13.04 8.11
CA TYR A 256 15.64 12.94 8.71
C TYR A 256 16.08 14.23 9.42
N THR A 257 15.23 15.26 9.43
CA THR A 257 15.43 16.49 10.20
C THR A 257 14.24 16.80 11.11
N GLU A 258 14.43 17.78 12.00
CA GLU A 258 13.44 18.20 12.99
C GLU A 258 12.90 19.60 12.68
N TRP A 259 11.61 19.84 12.94
CA TRP A 259 10.94 21.10 12.63
C TRP A 259 10.25 21.72 13.84
N THR A 260 10.38 23.03 13.99
CA THR A 260 9.60 23.82 14.96
C THR A 260 8.63 24.75 14.25
N TYR A 261 7.41 24.86 14.78
CA TYR A 261 6.39 25.77 14.30
C TYR A 261 6.44 27.03 15.17
N GLU A 262 6.79 28.16 14.58
CA GLU A 262 7.10 29.40 15.30
C GLU A 262 5.90 30.34 15.40
N SER A 263 5.08 30.43 14.34
CA SER A 263 3.92 31.32 14.33
C SER A 263 2.83 30.85 13.37
N LEU A 264 1.59 31.20 13.70
CA LEU A 264 0.38 31.01 12.89
C LEU A 264 -0.47 32.27 12.99
N SER A 265 -0.82 32.88 11.86
CA SER A 265 -1.84 33.93 11.77
C SER A 265 -2.81 33.64 10.63
N VAL A 266 -4.04 34.17 10.73
CA VAL A 266 -5.07 34.02 9.70
C VAL A 266 -5.65 35.39 9.38
N GLU A 267 -5.51 35.82 8.13
CA GLU A 267 -5.95 37.12 7.63
C GLU A 267 -6.41 36.99 6.16
N ASP A 268 -7.50 37.68 5.80
CA ASP A 268 -8.02 37.75 4.43
C ASP A 268 -8.20 36.39 3.72
N GLY A 269 -8.65 35.36 4.45
CA GLY A 269 -8.83 34.01 3.89
C GLY A 269 -7.51 33.26 3.65
N HIS A 270 -6.42 33.68 4.26
CA HIS A 270 -5.13 33.01 4.21
C HIS A 270 -4.58 32.73 5.60
N ALA A 271 -3.91 31.59 5.77
CA ALA A 271 -3.07 31.31 6.93
C ALA A 271 -1.60 31.56 6.58
N ALA A 272 -0.88 32.29 7.42
CA ALA A 272 0.56 32.40 7.37
C ALA A 272 1.17 31.56 8.50
N VAL A 273 2.04 30.60 8.16
CA VAL A 273 2.70 29.71 9.12
C VAL A 273 4.19 29.80 8.95
N THR A 274 4.92 30.13 10.02
CA THR A 274 6.39 30.09 10.00
C THR A 274 6.87 28.81 10.65
N VAL A 275 7.70 28.06 9.92
CA VAL A 275 8.38 26.86 10.41
C VAL A 275 9.88 27.02 10.27
N ARG A 276 10.64 26.41 11.18
CA ARG A 276 12.10 26.38 11.14
C ARG A 276 12.60 24.95 11.12
N ASN A 277 13.54 24.66 10.23
CA ASN A 277 14.31 23.43 10.30
C ASN A 277 15.34 23.58 11.43
N THR A 278 15.18 22.78 12.48
CA THR A 278 16.01 22.81 13.68
C THR A 278 16.98 21.65 13.78
N GLY A 279 16.89 20.69 12.86
CA GLY A 279 17.82 19.58 12.80
C GLY A 279 19.11 19.91 12.04
N ALA A 280 19.88 18.87 11.73
CA ALA A 280 21.22 18.98 11.16
C ALA A 280 21.27 18.69 9.65
N ARG A 281 20.13 18.41 9.01
CA ARG A 281 20.03 18.09 7.57
C ARG A 281 19.07 19.04 6.88
N GLN A 282 19.32 19.31 5.60
CA GLN A 282 18.27 19.84 4.74
C GLN A 282 17.08 18.88 4.78
N GLY A 283 15.86 19.40 4.81
CA GLY A 283 14.68 18.55 4.80
C GLY A 283 13.44 19.23 4.28
N ARG A 284 12.33 18.51 4.37
CA ARG A 284 11.01 18.94 3.89
C ARG A 284 9.94 18.73 4.95
N GLU A 285 9.15 19.76 5.21
CA GLU A 285 7.98 19.71 6.09
C GLU A 285 6.71 19.99 5.31
N VAL A 286 5.62 19.29 5.63
CA VAL A 286 4.29 19.56 5.08
C VAL A 286 3.41 20.07 6.20
N VAL A 287 3.28 21.40 6.27
CA VAL A 287 2.37 22.06 7.20
C VAL A 287 0.93 21.78 6.77
N GLN A 288 0.18 21.13 7.65
CA GLN A 288 -1.23 20.81 7.46
C GLN A 288 -2.07 21.76 8.31
N LEU A 289 -3.11 22.34 7.71
CA LEU A 289 -4.06 23.20 8.40
C LEU A 289 -5.39 22.48 8.53
N TYR A 290 -5.87 22.39 9.76
CA TYR A 290 -7.17 21.81 10.09
C TYR A 290 -8.10 22.89 10.63
N ALA A 291 -9.38 22.79 10.30
CA ALA A 291 -10.43 23.60 10.94
C ALA A 291 -11.42 22.69 11.65
N GLY A 292 -11.98 23.17 12.75
CA GLY A 292 -13.06 22.53 13.49
C GLY A 292 -13.92 23.57 14.21
N PRO A 293 -15.20 23.29 14.51
CA PRO A 293 -16.01 24.21 15.29
C PRO A 293 -15.41 24.34 16.71
N SER A 294 -15.25 25.57 17.20
CA SER A 294 -14.68 25.82 18.54
C SER A 294 -15.58 25.28 19.65
N THR A 295 -16.89 25.26 19.41
CA THR A 295 -17.87 24.55 20.23
C THR A 295 -18.18 23.21 19.58
N PRO A 296 -18.05 22.07 20.28
CA PRO A 296 -18.33 20.76 19.71
C PRO A 296 -19.74 20.65 19.11
N ASP A 297 -19.82 20.14 17.89
CA ASP A 297 -21.07 19.85 17.18
C ASP A 297 -21.08 18.36 16.80
N PRO A 298 -21.95 17.52 17.40
CA PRO A 298 -22.03 16.10 17.09
C PRO A 298 -22.38 15.78 15.63
N ALA A 299 -22.95 16.72 14.88
CA ALA A 299 -23.29 16.54 13.47
C ALA A 299 -22.10 16.83 12.53
N ARG A 300 -20.96 17.26 13.07
CA ARG A 300 -19.79 17.68 12.28
C ARG A 300 -18.52 16.98 12.77
N PRO A 301 -17.57 16.67 11.86
CA PRO A 301 -16.25 16.23 12.26
C PRO A 301 -15.60 17.25 13.20
N ARG A 302 -14.90 16.76 14.22
CA ARG A 302 -14.14 17.63 15.15
C ARG A 302 -13.10 18.49 14.43
N ARG A 303 -12.58 17.97 13.32
CA ARG A 303 -11.63 18.66 12.46
C ARG A 303 -11.67 18.12 11.03
N TRP A 304 -11.34 18.97 10.07
CA TRP A 304 -11.09 18.59 8.68
C TRP A 304 -9.95 19.42 8.10
N LEU A 305 -9.17 18.82 7.22
CA LEU A 305 -8.10 19.50 6.50
C LEU A 305 -8.69 20.61 5.63
N VAL A 306 -8.17 21.83 5.78
CA VAL A 306 -8.59 23.02 5.02
C VAL A 306 -7.52 23.55 4.06
N GLY A 307 -6.27 23.12 4.24
CA GLY A 307 -5.17 23.44 3.34
C GLY A 307 -3.86 22.82 3.83
N PHE A 308 -2.85 22.80 2.96
CA PHE A 308 -1.50 22.40 3.31
C PHE A 308 -0.49 23.05 2.36
N ALA A 309 0.76 23.16 2.80
CA ALA A 309 1.87 23.59 1.97
C ALA A 309 3.17 22.93 2.46
N ALA A 310 4.12 22.73 1.54
CA ALA A 310 5.43 22.19 1.85
C ALA A 310 6.46 23.32 1.99
N ALA A 311 7.31 23.22 3.02
CA ALA A 311 8.54 23.99 3.15
C ALA A 311 9.73 23.06 2.92
N GLU A 312 10.76 23.58 2.25
CA GLU A 312 12.09 22.98 2.17
C GLU A 312 13.06 24.01 2.75
N ALA A 313 13.97 23.58 3.61
CA ALA A 313 14.86 24.50 4.32
C ALA A 313 16.19 23.82 4.71
N GLU A 314 17.26 24.60 4.68
CA GLU A 314 18.57 24.21 5.23
C GLU A 314 18.53 24.17 6.78
N PRO A 315 19.50 23.50 7.44
CA PRO A 315 19.62 23.53 8.90
C PRO A 315 19.62 24.95 9.47
N GLY A 316 18.69 25.23 10.38
CA GLY A 316 18.50 26.52 11.04
C GLY A 316 17.67 27.54 10.26
N GLU A 317 17.31 27.29 8.99
CA GLU A 317 16.52 28.20 8.16
C GLU A 317 15.03 28.18 8.57
N ALA A 318 14.39 29.35 8.52
CA ALA A 318 12.96 29.51 8.72
C ALA A 318 12.26 29.93 7.43
N VAL A 319 11.08 29.35 7.19
CA VAL A 319 10.24 29.56 6.02
C VAL A 319 8.84 29.92 6.47
N THR A 320 8.29 31.02 5.94
CA THR A 320 6.88 31.39 6.13
C THR A 320 6.06 30.95 4.93
N LEU A 321 5.17 29.99 5.16
CA LEU A 321 4.21 29.48 4.18
C LEU A 321 2.93 30.31 4.23
N ARG A 322 2.38 30.64 3.05
CA ARG A 322 1.05 31.25 2.92
C ARG A 322 0.10 30.24 2.28
N VAL A 323 -0.93 29.82 3.02
CA VAL A 323 -1.90 28.81 2.58
C VAL A 323 -3.27 29.45 2.43
N SER A 324 -3.96 29.17 1.32
CA SER A 324 -5.33 29.64 1.09
C SER A 324 -6.32 28.82 1.92
N LEU A 325 -7.27 29.49 2.58
CA LEU A 325 -8.39 28.89 3.29
C LEU A 325 -9.66 29.10 2.45
N PRO A 326 -10.04 28.16 1.58
CA PRO A 326 -11.17 28.35 0.70
C PRO A 326 -12.47 28.44 1.51
N ALA A 327 -13.34 29.40 1.21
CA ALA A 327 -14.63 29.57 1.88
C ALA A 327 -15.48 28.28 1.92
N ARG A 328 -15.35 27.43 0.89
CA ARG A 328 -16.00 26.11 0.83
C ARG A 328 -15.67 25.20 2.02
N ALA A 329 -14.50 25.35 2.63
CA ALA A 329 -14.10 24.58 3.80
C ALA A 329 -14.96 24.87 5.04
N PHE A 330 -15.72 25.97 5.04
CA PHE A 330 -16.59 26.39 6.15
C PHE A 330 -18.08 26.29 5.79
N GLN A 331 -18.39 25.57 4.71
CA GLN A 331 -19.75 25.36 4.23
C GLN A 331 -20.19 23.92 4.46
N VAL A 332 -21.48 23.73 4.70
CA VAL A 332 -22.15 22.42 4.74
C VAL A 332 -23.07 22.27 3.54
N TRP A 333 -23.32 21.02 3.12
CA TRP A 333 -24.27 20.72 2.06
C TRP A 333 -25.66 20.41 2.64
N ASP A 334 -26.64 21.27 2.34
CA ASP A 334 -28.05 21.06 2.68
C ASP A 334 -28.93 21.63 1.55
N GLY A 335 -29.17 20.80 0.53
CA GLY A 335 -29.82 21.24 -0.73
C GLY A 335 -29.03 22.31 -1.50
N GLY A 336 -27.77 22.52 -1.13
CA GLY A 336 -26.88 23.59 -1.60
C GLY A 336 -25.80 23.88 -0.56
N TRP A 337 -24.72 24.54 -0.98
CA TRP A 337 -23.64 24.93 -0.07
C TRP A 337 -24.05 26.15 0.75
N ARG A 338 -23.97 26.02 2.07
CA ARG A 338 -24.29 27.11 3.01
C ARG A 338 -23.16 27.28 4.00
N GLU A 339 -22.73 28.52 4.17
CA GLU A 339 -21.79 28.89 5.23
C GLU A 339 -22.43 28.70 6.60
N VAL A 340 -21.65 28.20 7.55
CA VAL A 340 -22.08 28.04 8.94
C VAL A 340 -21.33 29.08 9.77
N PRO A 341 -21.97 30.19 10.17
CA PRO A 341 -21.34 31.21 10.99
C PRO A 341 -20.87 30.65 12.33
N GLY A 342 -19.81 31.23 12.88
CA GLY A 342 -19.29 30.90 14.19
C GLY A 342 -17.78 30.88 14.27
N ASP A 343 -17.28 30.49 15.44
CA ASP A 343 -15.86 30.43 15.71
C ASP A 343 -15.28 29.07 15.33
N TYR A 344 -14.24 29.08 14.51
CA TYR A 344 -13.49 27.92 14.06
C TYR A 344 -12.11 27.90 14.70
N LEU A 345 -11.73 26.78 15.30
CA LEU A 345 -10.36 26.52 15.69
C LEU A 345 -9.57 26.15 14.43
N ILE A 346 -8.53 26.93 14.12
CA ILE A 346 -7.60 26.67 13.04
C ILE A 346 -6.31 26.13 13.67
N GLU A 347 -5.93 24.90 13.35
CA GLU A 347 -4.75 24.22 13.89
C GLU A 347 -3.70 24.04 12.77
N ALA A 348 -2.46 24.52 13.00
CA ALA A 348 -1.30 24.16 12.18
C ALA A 348 -0.59 22.96 12.80
N ALA A 349 -0.39 21.94 11.99
CA ALA A 349 -0.01 20.61 12.45
C ALA A 349 1.00 19.94 11.51
N HIS A 350 1.78 19.03 12.07
CA HIS A 350 2.63 18.10 11.31
C HIS A 350 1.82 16.88 10.84
N SER A 351 0.81 16.47 11.60
CA SER A 351 -0.19 15.45 11.25
C SER A 351 -1.48 15.71 12.03
N VAL A 352 -2.58 15.02 11.73
CA VAL A 352 -3.84 15.21 12.50
C VAL A 352 -3.67 14.95 14.00
N ALA A 353 -2.71 14.09 14.40
CA ALA A 353 -2.41 13.79 15.80
C ALA A 353 -1.37 14.73 16.42
N ASP A 354 -0.59 15.45 15.61
CA ASP A 354 0.54 16.28 16.05
C ASP A 354 0.31 17.76 15.68
N ARG A 355 -0.47 18.42 16.55
CA ARG A 355 -0.96 19.79 16.37
C ARG A 355 -0.09 20.72 17.21
N ARG A 356 0.49 21.73 16.56
CA ARG A 356 1.58 22.52 17.12
C ARG A 356 1.16 23.94 17.49
N LEU A 357 0.40 24.59 16.61
CA LEU A 357 -0.11 25.94 16.81
C LEU A 357 -1.60 25.99 16.53
N HIS A 358 -2.31 26.92 17.16
CA HIS A 358 -3.70 27.17 16.85
C HIS A 358 -4.07 28.66 16.97
N THR A 359 -5.13 29.04 16.26
CA THR A 359 -5.80 30.34 16.39
C THR A 359 -7.31 30.18 16.16
N THR A 360 -8.08 31.24 16.35
CA THR A 360 -9.52 31.24 16.10
C THR A 360 -9.83 32.11 14.88
N LEU A 361 -10.68 31.60 13.99
CA LEU A 361 -11.26 32.33 12.87
C LEU A 361 -12.77 32.42 13.08
N THR A 362 -13.31 33.64 13.11
CA THR A 362 -14.76 33.87 13.15
C THR A 362 -15.26 34.08 11.73
N ILE A 363 -16.33 33.37 11.38
CA ILE A 363 -17.06 33.49 10.10
C ILE A 363 -18.47 33.99 10.37
#